data_AF-A0A4Y2TVR1-F1
#
_entry.id   AF-A0A4Y2TVR1-F1
#
_cell.length_a   1.000
_cell.length_b   1.000
_cell.length_c   1.000
_cell.angle_alpha   90.00
_cell.angle_beta   90.00
_cell.angle_gamma   90.00
#
_symmetry.space_group_name_H-M   'P 1'
#
loop_
_entity.id
_entity.type
_entity.pdbx_description
1 polymer ?
#
loop_
_entity_poly.entity_id
_entity_poly.type
_entity_poly.pdbx_seq_one_letter_code
_entity_poly.pdbx_strand_id
1 'polypeptide(L)'
;MEFAQSDTPPFLKETQTGQDGSPLYRRRSSQDGGFTANISFRGLEVYVDNTRILPYCPLLTKIFDAHINVEYCNSVKSIKYVCNYANKGSDRTVSPLEKIA
;
A
#
# COMPACT_ATOMS: atom_id res chain seq x y z
N MET A 1 -6.88 11.38 4.54
CA MET A 1 -7.77 10.23 4.77
C MET A 1 -7.46 9.82 6.18
N GLU A 2 -8.33 10.24 7.09
CA GLU A 2 -8.19 9.97 8.50
C GLU A 2 -8.50 8.49 8.69
N PHE A 3 -7.48 7.69 8.98
CA PHE A 3 -7.71 6.31 9.41
C PHE A 3 -8.26 6.41 10.82
N ALA A 4 -9.59 6.50 10.93
CA ALA A 4 -10.27 6.33 12.20
C ALA A 4 -9.83 4.98 12.78
N GLN A 5 -9.42 5.00 14.04
CA GLN A 5 -8.65 3.93 14.68
C GLN A 5 -9.48 2.67 15.01
N SER A 6 -10.72 2.56 14.50
CA SER A 6 -11.70 1.54 14.88
C SER A 6 -12.12 0.53 13.80
N ASP A 7 -11.87 0.77 12.50
CA ASP A 7 -12.43 -0.10 11.44
C ASP A 7 -11.33 -0.77 10.60
N THR A 8 -10.92 -1.97 10.97
CA THR A 8 -10.11 -2.83 10.09
C THR A 8 -10.91 -3.23 8.85
N PRO A 9 -10.41 -3.00 7.63
CA PRO A 9 -11.12 -3.35 6.40
C PRO A 9 -11.42 -4.86 6.35
N PRO A 10 -12.62 -5.27 5.90
CA PRO A 10 -12.99 -6.68 5.84
C PRO A 10 -12.15 -7.45 4.81
N PHE A 11 -12.08 -8.77 4.98
CA PHE A 11 -11.57 -9.65 3.93
C PHE A 11 -12.51 -9.63 2.73
N LEU A 12 -11.93 -9.54 1.54
CA LEU A 12 -12.66 -9.47 0.27
C LEU A 12 -12.01 -10.41 -0.73
N LYS A 13 -12.82 -11.26 -1.37
CA LYS A 13 -12.33 -12.23 -2.36
C LYS A 13 -11.91 -11.58 -3.67
N GLU A 14 -12.47 -10.43 -4.03
CA GLU A 14 -12.15 -9.69 -5.25
C GLU A 14 -12.18 -8.18 -4.99
N THR A 15 -11.49 -7.41 -5.85
CA THR A 15 -11.53 -5.94 -5.79
C THR A 15 -12.84 -5.47 -6.42
N GLN A 16 -13.58 -4.63 -5.71
CA GLN A 16 -14.87 -4.10 -6.14
C GLN A 16 -14.84 -2.57 -6.15
N THR A 17 -15.70 -1.95 -6.95
CA THR A 17 -15.88 -0.49 -6.91
C THR A 17 -16.84 -0.11 -5.80
N GLY A 18 -16.38 0.69 -4.84
CA GLY A 18 -17.19 1.22 -3.75
C GLY A 18 -18.18 2.28 -4.23
N GLN A 19 -19.16 2.62 -3.38
CA GLN A 19 -20.22 3.58 -3.71
C GLN A 19 -19.70 5.00 -4.03
N ASP A 20 -18.55 5.39 -3.47
CA ASP A 20 -17.90 6.69 -3.72
C ASP A 20 -16.94 6.65 -4.93
N GLY A 21 -16.91 5.55 -5.68
CA GLY A 21 -15.97 5.31 -6.77
C GLY A 21 -14.56 4.93 -6.30
N SER A 22 -14.31 4.83 -4.99
CA SER A 22 -13.05 4.32 -4.45
C SER A 22 -13.02 2.79 -4.55
N PRO A 23 -11.87 2.17 -4.86
CA PRO A 23 -11.75 0.71 -4.88
C PRO A 23 -11.83 0.11 -3.47
N LEU A 24 -12.65 -0.91 -3.32
CA LEU A 24 -12.65 -1.85 -2.20
C LEU A 24 -11.73 -3.01 -2.58
N TYR A 25 -10.49 -2.98 -2.10
CA TYR A 25 -9.48 -3.94 -2.51
C TYR A 25 -9.69 -5.35 -1.97
N ARG A 26 -9.34 -6.33 -2.81
CA ARG A 26 -9.20 -7.74 -2.43
C ARG A 26 -8.24 -7.91 -1.25
N ARG A 27 -8.67 -8.60 -0.20
CA ARG A 27 -7.90 -8.92 1.01
C ARG A 27 -8.12 -10.39 1.36
N ARG A 28 -7.07 -11.22 1.26
CA ARG A 28 -7.15 -12.66 1.54
C ARG A 28 -7.15 -12.93 3.05
N SER A 29 -8.06 -13.78 3.50
CA SER A 29 -7.98 -14.38 4.83
C SER A 29 -6.86 -15.42 4.88
N SER A 30 -6.44 -15.86 6.07
CA SER A 30 -5.48 -16.96 6.21
C SER A 30 -5.95 -18.26 5.54
N GLN A 31 -7.27 -18.48 5.46
CA GLN A 31 -7.86 -19.65 4.79
C GLN A 31 -7.79 -19.54 3.26
N ASP A 32 -7.73 -18.33 2.72
CA ASP A 32 -7.63 -18.04 1.28
C ASP A 32 -6.18 -17.77 0.82
N GLY A 33 -5.18 -18.26 1.57
CA GLY A 33 -3.76 -18.04 1.28
C GLY A 33 -3.27 -16.62 1.60
N GLY A 34 -3.91 -15.95 2.56
CA GLY A 34 -3.38 -14.77 3.25
C GLY A 34 -2.30 -15.17 4.25
N PHE A 35 -1.49 -14.20 4.67
CA PHE A 35 -0.37 -14.41 5.59
C PHE A 35 -0.64 -13.70 6.91
N THR A 36 -0.10 -14.24 7.99
CA THR A 36 -0.16 -13.61 9.31
C THR A 36 1.22 -13.62 9.91
N ALA A 37 1.57 -12.54 10.62
CA ALA A 37 2.88 -12.35 11.20
C ALA A 37 2.77 -11.70 12.55
N ASN A 38 3.57 -12.15 13.51
CA ASN A 38 3.85 -11.39 14.72
C ASN A 38 5.08 -10.52 14.44
N ILE A 39 4.92 -9.21 14.53
CA ILE A 39 6.00 -8.25 14.37
C ILE A 39 6.27 -7.54 15.70
N SER A 40 7.53 -7.32 16.04
CA SER A 40 7.88 -6.42 17.13
C SER A 40 7.84 -4.99 16.62
N PHE A 41 6.92 -4.18 17.13
CA PHE A 41 6.85 -2.76 16.82
C PHE A 41 6.95 -1.96 18.12
N ARG A 42 8.02 -1.17 18.25
CA ARG A 42 8.31 -0.37 19.46
C ARG A 42 8.35 -1.19 20.75
N GLY A 43 8.86 -2.43 20.68
CA GLY A 43 8.94 -3.34 21.83
C GLY A 43 7.64 -4.06 22.19
N LEU A 44 6.55 -3.83 21.43
CA LEU A 44 5.31 -4.59 21.57
C LEU A 44 5.23 -5.63 20.45
N GLU A 45 4.86 -6.86 20.78
CA GLU A 45 4.45 -7.84 19.77
C GLU A 45 3.07 -7.49 19.24
N VAL A 46 2.98 -7.30 17.92
CA VAL A 46 1.75 -6.97 17.20
C VAL A 46 1.46 -8.10 16.23
N TYR A 47 0.28 -8.70 16.37
CA TYR A 47 -0.26 -9.61 15.38
C TYR A 47 -0.79 -8.82 14.17
N VAL A 48 -0.27 -9.13 12.98
CA VAL A 48 -0.63 -8.47 11.72
C VAL A 48 -1.12 -9.52 10.73
N ASP A 49 -2.23 -9.20 10.06
CA ASP A 49 -2.78 -9.97 8.95
C ASP A 49 -2.89 -9.10 7.68
N ASN A 50 -3.37 -9.69 6.59
CA ASN A 50 -3.56 -9.01 5.32
C ASN A 50 -4.62 -7.88 5.33
N THR A 51 -5.38 -7.68 6.42
CA THR A 51 -6.32 -6.55 6.49
C THR A 51 -5.60 -5.20 6.58
N ARG A 52 -4.34 -5.22 7.01
CA ARG A 52 -3.51 -4.01 7.20
C ARG A 52 -2.47 -3.80 6.11
N ILE A 53 -2.32 -4.73 5.18
CA ILE A 53 -1.35 -4.65 4.09
C ILE A 53 -1.99 -3.96 2.88
N LEU A 54 -1.26 -3.06 2.21
CA LEU A 54 -1.73 -2.45 0.98
C LEU A 54 -1.66 -3.44 -0.19
N PRO A 55 -2.53 -3.32 -1.20
CA PRO A 55 -2.47 -4.17 -2.39
C PRO A 55 -1.13 -4.00 -3.11
N TYR A 56 -0.52 -5.12 -3.47
CA TYR A 56 0.71 -5.17 -4.25
C TYR A 56 0.59 -6.23 -5.36
N CYS A 57 1.45 -6.13 -6.38
CA CYS A 57 1.54 -7.13 -7.43
C CYS A 57 2.78 -8.00 -7.21
N PRO A 58 2.64 -9.30 -6.90
CA PRO A 58 3.80 -10.17 -6.66
C PRO A 58 4.80 -10.21 -7.81
N LEU A 59 4.31 -10.09 -9.05
CA LEU A 59 5.16 -10.03 -10.24
C LEU A 59 6.03 -8.78 -10.25
N LEU A 60 5.44 -7.60 -10.01
CA LEU A 60 6.18 -6.35 -9.97
C LEU A 60 7.15 -6.32 -8.79
N THR A 61 6.72 -6.80 -7.62
CA THR A 61 7.59 -6.91 -6.44
C THR A 61 8.82 -7.75 -6.72
N LYS A 62 8.67 -8.88 -7.43
CA LYS A 62 9.79 -9.75 -7.78
C LYS A 62 10.71 -9.15 -8.85
N ILE A 63 10.15 -8.42 -9.82
CA ILE A 63 10.94 -7.79 -10.90
C ILE A 63 11.80 -6.64 -10.37
N PHE A 64 11.27 -5.83 -9.47
CA PHE A 64 11.93 -4.62 -8.98
C PHE A 64 12.55 -4.77 -7.59
N ASP A 65 12.44 -5.95 -6.97
CA ASP A 65 12.86 -6.23 -5.59
C ASP A 65 12.40 -5.16 -4.58
N ALA A 66 11.17 -4.67 -4.79
CA ALA A 66 10.62 -3.55 -4.05
C ALA A 66 9.12 -3.74 -3.82
N HIS A 67 8.61 -3.30 -2.67
CA HIS A 67 7.18 -3.30 -2.42
C HIS A 67 6.49 -2.19 -3.22
N ILE A 68 5.97 -2.56 -4.39
CA ILE A 68 5.25 -1.64 -5.29
C ILE A 68 3.77 -1.65 -4.95
N ASN A 69 3.28 -0.51 -4.45
CA ASN A 69 1.86 -0.27 -4.24
C ASN A 69 1.17 -0.11 -5.60
N VAL A 70 0.06 -0.82 -5.82
CA VAL A 70 -0.75 -0.71 -7.04
C VAL A 70 -2.11 -0.14 -6.68
N GLU A 71 -2.51 0.94 -7.34
CA GLU A 71 -3.76 1.67 -7.06
C GLU A 71 -4.71 1.66 -8.24
N TYR A 72 -5.99 1.38 -7.99
CA TYR A 72 -7.05 1.50 -8.99
C TYR A 72 -7.58 2.94 -9.02
N CYS A 73 -7.28 3.65 -10.10
CA CYS A 73 -7.50 5.10 -10.21
C CYS A 73 -8.76 5.47 -11.00
N ASN A 74 -9.94 5.07 -10.51
CA ASN A 74 -11.23 5.36 -11.18
C ASN A 74 -12.01 6.53 -10.57
N SER A 75 -11.45 7.23 -9.58
CA SER A 75 -12.07 8.42 -8.99
C SER A 75 -11.08 9.59 -8.95
N VAL A 76 -11.61 10.82 -8.93
CA VAL A 76 -10.82 12.04 -8.73
C VAL A 76 -9.99 11.94 -7.45
N LYS A 77 -10.53 11.29 -6.42
CA LYS A 77 -9.86 11.06 -5.14
C LYS A 77 -8.65 10.12 -5.29
N SER A 78 -8.80 9.02 -6.01
CA SER A 78 -7.69 8.09 -6.29
C SER A 78 -6.61 8.74 -7.15
N ILE A 79 -6.98 9.54 -8.17
CA ILE A 79 -6.03 10.27 -9.01
C ILE A 79 -5.26 11.31 -8.16
N LYS A 80 -5.99 12.10 -7.35
CA LYS A 80 -5.38 13.06 -6.42
C LYS A 80 -4.42 12.37 -5.45
N TYR A 81 -4.75 11.18 -4.97
CA TYR A 81 -3.86 10.40 -4.11
C TYR A 81 -2.53 10.09 -4.81
N VAL A 82 -2.56 9.51 -6.02
CA VAL A 82 -1.34 9.21 -6.78
C VAL A 82 -0.51 10.47 -7.05
N CYS A 83 -1.17 11.56 -7.48
CA CYS A 83 -0.49 12.84 -7.69
C CYS A 83 0.15 13.38 -6.41
N ASN A 84 -0.53 13.27 -5.27
CA ASN A 84 0.04 13.67 -3.99
C ASN A 84 1.22 12.79 -3.57
N TYR A 85 1.23 11.49 -3.91
CA TYR A 85 2.37 10.62 -3.62
C TYR A 85 3.57 10.94 -4.51
N ALA A 86 3.36 11.18 -5.80
CA ALA A 86 4.42 11.56 -6.73
C ALA A 86 5.03 12.93 -6.39
N ASN A 87 4.21 13.86 -5.87
CA ASN A 87 4.61 15.22 -5.54
C ASN A 87 4.86 15.45 -4.04
N LYS A 88 4.72 14.42 -3.20
CA LYS A 88 5.22 14.45 -1.82
C LYS A 88 6.72 14.65 -1.95
N GLY A 89 7.17 15.86 -1.60
CA GLY A 89 8.48 16.40 -1.92
C GLY A 89 9.56 15.34 -1.97
N SER A 90 10.18 15.23 -3.13
CA SER A 90 11.34 14.39 -3.28
C SER A 90 12.43 15.05 -2.45
N ASP A 91 12.95 14.34 -1.45
CA ASP A 91 14.21 14.69 -0.79
C ASP A 91 15.33 14.48 -1.84
N ARG A 92 15.27 15.28 -2.93
CA ARG A 92 16.24 15.27 -4.03
C ARG A 92 17.47 15.93 -3.46
N THR A 93 18.24 15.17 -2.72
CA THR A 93 19.68 15.37 -2.69
C THR A 93 20.17 15.16 -4.12
N VAL A 94 20.17 16.26 -4.88
CA VAL A 94 20.95 16.37 -6.11
C VAL A 94 22.40 16.41 -5.63
N SER A 95 23.04 15.26 -5.45
CA SER A 95 24.48 15.25 -5.27
C SER A 95 25.10 15.78 -6.57
N PRO A 96 25.90 16.86 -6.53
CA PRO A 96 26.66 17.25 -7.70
C PRO A 96 27.59 16.09 -8.03
N LEU A 97 27.52 15.58 -9.26
CA LEU A 97 28.57 14.69 -9.78
C LEU A 97 29.86 15.50 -9.77
N GLU A 98 30.79 15.15 -8.89
CA GLU A 98 32.17 15.61 -8.99
C GLU A 98 32.70 15.21 -10.37
N LYS A 99 32.99 16.21 -11.20
CA LYS A 99 33.81 16.00 -12.37
C LYS A 99 35.22 15.73 -11.86
N ILE A 100 35.65 14.48 -11.98
CA ILE A 100 37.06 14.12 -11.94
C ILE A 100 37.68 14.72 -13.22
N ALA A 101 38.52 15.75 -13.03
CA ALA A 101 39.51 16.22 -13.99
C ALA A 101 40.78 16.57 -13.23
#